data_AF-A9BAN1-F1
#
_entry.id   AF-A9BAN1-F1
#
_cell.length_a   1.000
_cell.length_b   1.000
_cell.length_c   1.000
_cell.angle_alpha   90.00
_cell.angle_beta   90.00
_cell.angle_gamma   90.00
#
_symmetry.space_group_name_H-M   'P 1'
#
loop_
_entity.id
_entity.type
_entity.pdbx_description
1 polymer ?
#
loop_
_entity_poly.entity_id
_entity_poly.type
_entity_poly.pdbx_seq_one_letter_code
_entity_poly.pdbx_strand_id
1 'polypeptide(L)'
;MFSRQIHLKAGDDLRASIEEYGRQKKESGFVTGIVGNLSAVAFQCPGIDVPTIKKGNLEIITLNGTFTPSNVHLHLSFSDSDCKVWGGHLELGTIVLKQADILLTSLDHGVNSSTIKGEKNTKETFRLEIAVIPDCPWSNRALRMIKSSNIAYRVTEVNSDDSFKLVQSRSGSSTFPQIFIDDEYIGGYEEFNQIIKSGKLF
;
A
#
# COMPACT_ATOMS: atom_id res chain seq x y z
N MET A 1 -22.15 -5.64 1.75
CA MET A 1 -20.99 -6.16 1.00
C MET A 1 -21.47 -6.51 -0.40
N PHE A 2 -20.84 -5.97 -1.42
CA PHE A 2 -21.20 -6.25 -2.82
C PHE A 2 -19.94 -6.47 -3.65
N SER A 3 -20.05 -7.31 -4.68
CA SER A 3 -18.94 -7.59 -5.58
C SER A 3 -19.15 -6.91 -6.93
N ARG A 4 -18.08 -6.32 -7.48
CA ARG A 4 -18.05 -5.77 -8.83
C ARG A 4 -16.92 -6.41 -9.62
N GLN A 5 -17.21 -6.71 -10.87
CA GLN A 5 -16.19 -7.07 -11.84
C GLN A 5 -15.61 -5.80 -12.46
N ILE A 6 -14.28 -5.73 -12.53
CA ILE A 6 -13.58 -4.79 -13.41
C ILE A 6 -12.89 -5.58 -14.52
N HIS A 7 -12.91 -5.01 -15.72
CA HIS A 7 -12.36 -5.62 -16.92
C HIS A 7 -11.19 -4.79 -17.43
N LEU A 8 -10.01 -5.38 -17.43
CA LEU A 8 -8.77 -4.77 -17.90
C LEU A 8 -8.44 -5.29 -19.29
N LYS A 9 -7.94 -4.41 -20.14
CA LYS A 9 -7.57 -4.65 -21.53
C LYS A 9 -6.05 -4.71 -21.68
N ALA A 10 -5.61 -5.19 -22.83
CA ALA A 10 -4.20 -5.15 -23.22
C ALA A 10 -3.57 -3.77 -22.97
N GLY A 11 -2.45 -3.74 -22.24
CA GLY A 11 -1.72 -2.52 -21.90
C GLY A 11 -2.10 -1.88 -20.55
N ASP A 12 -3.21 -2.28 -19.93
CA ASP A 12 -3.59 -1.79 -18.60
C ASP A 12 -2.60 -2.29 -17.53
N ASP A 13 -2.29 -1.44 -16.54
CA ASP A 13 -1.53 -1.83 -15.36
C ASP A 13 -2.45 -2.33 -14.26
N LEU A 14 -2.23 -3.59 -13.86
CA LEU A 14 -3.08 -4.30 -12.91
C LEU A 14 -3.22 -3.58 -11.56
N ARG A 15 -2.11 -3.08 -11.01
CA ARG A 15 -2.09 -2.42 -9.69
C ARG A 15 -2.76 -1.05 -9.80
N ALA A 16 -2.37 -0.26 -10.80
CA ALA A 16 -2.91 1.07 -11.01
C ALA A 16 -4.44 1.05 -11.24
N SER A 17 -4.96 0.05 -11.95
CA SER A 17 -6.40 -0.09 -12.17
C SER A 17 -7.18 -0.36 -10.88
N ILE A 18 -6.64 -1.13 -9.94
CA ILE A 18 -7.29 -1.39 -8.65
C ILE A 18 -7.21 -0.17 -7.73
N GLU A 19 -6.07 0.54 -7.71
CA GLU A 19 -5.92 1.82 -7.00
C GLU A 19 -6.95 2.84 -7.51
N GLU A 20 -7.07 2.95 -8.82
CA GLU A 20 -8.01 3.87 -9.45
C GLU A 20 -9.46 3.51 -9.14
N TYR A 21 -9.80 2.21 -9.13
CA TYR A 21 -11.13 1.74 -8.73
C TYR A 21 -11.47 2.18 -7.29
N GLY A 22 -10.59 1.89 -6.33
CA GLY A 22 -10.80 2.24 -4.92
C GLY A 22 -11.00 3.74 -4.74
N ARG A 23 -10.15 4.53 -5.40
CA ARG A 23 -10.20 6.01 -5.37
C ARG A 23 -11.48 6.57 -5.98
N GLN A 24 -11.88 6.10 -7.17
CA GLN A 24 -13.07 6.58 -7.87
C GLN A 24 -14.37 6.22 -7.12
N LYS A 25 -14.45 4.99 -6.60
CA LYS A 25 -15.65 4.52 -5.90
C LYS A 25 -15.72 4.99 -4.45
N LYS A 26 -14.60 5.45 -3.89
CA LYS A 26 -14.46 5.75 -2.45
C LYS A 26 -14.84 4.53 -1.60
N GLU A 27 -14.44 3.35 -2.08
CA GLU A 27 -14.76 2.06 -1.47
C GLU A 27 -13.48 1.42 -0.91
N SER A 28 -13.65 0.59 0.12
CA SER A 28 -12.61 -0.31 0.61
C SER A 28 -13.09 -1.75 0.54
N GLY A 29 -12.17 -2.68 0.31
CA GLY A 29 -12.56 -4.07 0.11
C GLY A 29 -11.39 -5.01 -0.14
N PHE A 30 -11.74 -6.19 -0.63
CA PHE A 30 -10.81 -7.27 -0.95
C PHE A 30 -10.90 -7.67 -2.41
N VAL A 31 -9.77 -8.09 -2.98
CA VAL A 31 -9.78 -8.87 -4.22
C VAL A 31 -10.23 -10.28 -3.88
N THR A 32 -11.29 -10.75 -4.52
CA THR A 32 -11.87 -12.08 -4.27
C THR A 32 -11.73 -13.05 -5.44
N GLY A 33 -11.28 -12.55 -6.60
CA GLY A 33 -10.96 -13.40 -7.75
C GLY A 33 -10.28 -12.61 -8.85
N ILE A 34 -9.50 -13.32 -9.66
CA ILE A 34 -8.91 -12.80 -10.90
C ILE A 34 -8.72 -13.93 -11.90
N VAL A 35 -8.82 -13.61 -13.19
CA VAL A 35 -8.35 -14.45 -14.28
C VAL A 35 -7.81 -13.55 -15.38
N GLY A 36 -6.73 -13.95 -16.04
CA GLY A 36 -6.15 -13.17 -17.12
C GLY A 36 -4.69 -13.46 -17.37
N ASN A 37 -4.13 -12.74 -18.33
CA ASN A 37 -2.74 -12.90 -18.74
C ASN A 37 -1.98 -11.57 -18.80
N LEU A 38 -0.67 -11.67 -18.58
CA LEU A 38 0.23 -10.55 -18.38
C LEU A 38 1.40 -10.64 -19.37
N SER A 39 1.85 -9.49 -19.86
CA SER A 39 3.02 -9.34 -20.73
C SER A 39 4.28 -9.04 -19.93
N ALA A 40 4.10 -8.41 -18.76
CA ALA A 40 5.11 -8.09 -17.80
C ALA A 40 4.51 -8.16 -16.39
N VAL A 41 5.29 -8.64 -15.43
CA VAL A 41 4.97 -8.60 -14.01
C VAL A 41 6.11 -7.92 -13.27
N ALA A 42 5.77 -6.88 -12.52
CA ALA A 42 6.66 -6.27 -11.53
C ALA A 42 6.21 -6.75 -10.15
N PHE A 43 7.10 -7.46 -9.45
CA PHE A 43 6.78 -8.00 -8.13
C PHE A 43 8.00 -7.94 -7.21
N GLN A 44 7.76 -7.74 -5.91
CA GLN A 44 8.83 -7.67 -4.93
C GLN A 44 8.86 -8.93 -4.07
N CYS A 45 10.05 -9.54 -3.99
CA CYS A 45 10.33 -10.62 -3.06
C CYS A 45 10.65 -10.07 -1.65
N PRO A 46 10.34 -10.82 -0.58
CA PRO A 46 10.69 -10.43 0.78
C PRO A 46 12.19 -10.10 0.92
N GLY A 47 12.50 -8.94 1.50
CA GLY A 47 13.87 -8.52 1.78
C GLY A 47 14.66 -7.94 0.60
N ILE A 48 14.08 -7.83 -0.60
CA ILE A 48 14.73 -7.24 -1.78
C ILE A 48 14.11 -5.89 -2.08
N ASP A 49 14.84 -4.78 -1.97
CA ASP A 49 14.27 -3.42 -2.11
C ASP A 49 13.81 -3.07 -3.53
N VAL A 50 14.38 -3.71 -4.56
CA VAL A 50 14.05 -3.43 -5.96
C VAL A 50 13.06 -4.48 -6.48
N PRO A 51 11.96 -4.06 -7.15
CA PRO A 51 11.06 -5.00 -7.81
C PRO A 51 11.79 -5.88 -8.83
N THR A 52 11.46 -7.17 -8.82
CA THR A 52 11.82 -8.09 -9.90
C THR A 52 10.83 -7.89 -11.06
N ILE A 53 11.35 -7.80 -12.28
CA ILE A 53 10.54 -7.69 -13.50
C ILE A 53 10.69 -8.98 -14.30
N LYS A 54 9.55 -9.63 -14.59
CA LYS A 54 9.51 -10.79 -15.49
C LYS A 54 8.60 -10.47 -16.67
N LYS A 55 9.13 -10.63 -17.88
CA LYS A 55 8.40 -10.43 -19.14
C LYS A 55 8.17 -11.76 -19.84
N GLY A 56 7.09 -11.86 -20.62
CA GLY A 56 6.76 -13.06 -21.38
C GLY A 56 5.26 -13.19 -21.60
N ASN A 57 4.82 -14.38 -22.03
CA ASN A 57 3.41 -14.76 -21.97
C ASN A 57 3.16 -15.40 -20.60
N LEU A 58 2.55 -14.66 -19.68
CA LEU A 58 2.41 -15.03 -18.28
C LEU A 58 0.94 -15.19 -17.92
N GLU A 59 0.59 -16.25 -17.20
CA GLU A 59 -0.78 -16.50 -16.76
C GLU A 59 -0.92 -16.17 -15.27
N ILE A 60 -1.96 -15.41 -14.91
CA ILE A 60 -2.28 -15.09 -13.51
C ILE A 60 -2.82 -16.35 -12.84
N ILE A 61 -2.21 -16.75 -11.72
CA ILE A 61 -2.69 -17.88 -10.92
C ILE A 61 -3.53 -17.37 -9.74
N THR A 62 -3.03 -16.37 -9.01
CA THR A 62 -3.79 -15.72 -7.93
C THR A 62 -3.46 -14.24 -7.81
N LEU A 63 -4.44 -13.45 -7.36
CA LEU A 63 -4.26 -12.09 -6.83
C LEU A 63 -5.05 -12.00 -5.54
N ASN A 64 -4.38 -11.64 -4.44
CA ASN A 64 -4.99 -11.52 -3.13
C ASN A 64 -4.59 -10.19 -2.50
N GLY A 65 -5.48 -9.59 -1.74
CA GLY A 65 -5.17 -8.39 -0.98
C GLY A 65 -6.35 -7.44 -0.84
N THR A 66 -6.03 -6.24 -0.35
CA THR A 66 -7.00 -5.19 -0.04
C THR A 66 -6.84 -3.97 -0.93
N PHE A 67 -7.94 -3.25 -1.09
CA PHE A 67 -7.95 -1.91 -1.68
C PHE A 67 -8.73 -0.96 -0.77
N THR A 68 -8.34 0.31 -0.78
CA THR A 68 -9.01 1.44 -0.14
C THR A 68 -9.01 2.64 -1.09
N PRO A 69 -9.66 3.77 -0.76
CA PRO A 69 -9.61 4.96 -1.60
C PRO A 69 -8.22 5.58 -1.75
N SER A 70 -7.31 5.28 -0.82
CA SER A 70 -5.98 5.89 -0.78
C SER A 70 -4.85 4.90 -1.10
N ASN A 71 -5.12 3.59 -1.10
CA ASN A 71 -4.05 2.61 -1.12
C ASN A 71 -4.49 1.20 -1.54
N VAL A 72 -3.53 0.36 -1.93
CA VAL A 72 -3.72 -1.08 -2.15
C VAL A 72 -2.58 -1.87 -1.54
N HIS A 73 -2.89 -3.05 -1.00
CA HIS A 73 -1.91 -4.04 -0.58
C HIS A 73 -2.23 -5.34 -1.29
N LEU A 74 -1.45 -5.68 -2.31
CA LEU A 74 -1.76 -6.76 -3.25
C LEU A 74 -0.59 -7.71 -3.40
N HIS A 75 -0.85 -9.01 -3.37
CA HIS A 75 0.10 -10.08 -3.61
C HIS A 75 -0.39 -10.92 -4.79
N LEU A 76 0.53 -11.26 -5.70
CA LEU A 76 0.25 -11.98 -6.94
C LEU A 76 1.06 -13.27 -6.97
N SER A 77 0.48 -14.33 -7.55
CA SER A 77 1.24 -15.43 -8.14
C SER A 77 0.90 -15.60 -9.63
N PHE A 78 1.89 -15.98 -10.42
CA PHE A 78 1.77 -16.12 -11.87
C PHE A 78 2.68 -17.24 -12.38
N SER A 79 2.35 -17.81 -13.54
CA SER A 79 3.16 -18.84 -14.20
C SER A 79 3.73 -18.38 -15.53
N ASP A 80 4.91 -18.89 -15.89
CA ASP A 80 5.47 -18.72 -17.23
C ASP A 80 5.12 -19.91 -18.15
N SER A 81 5.62 -19.88 -19.39
CA SER A 81 5.36 -20.91 -20.40
C SER A 81 5.89 -22.30 -20.03
N ASP A 82 6.79 -22.40 -19.05
CA ASP A 82 7.30 -23.66 -18.51
C ASP A 82 6.48 -24.14 -17.29
N CYS A 83 5.35 -23.47 -17.00
CA CYS A 83 4.53 -23.66 -15.80
C CYS A 83 5.27 -23.39 -14.48
N LYS A 84 6.39 -22.65 -14.49
CA LYS A 84 7.07 -22.25 -13.25
C LYS A 84 6.29 -21.12 -12.60
N VAL A 85 5.93 -21.29 -11.33
CA VAL A 85 5.16 -20.31 -10.57
C VAL A 85 6.08 -19.38 -9.79
N TRP A 86 5.80 -18.09 -9.89
CA TRP A 86 6.49 -16.99 -9.22
C TRP A 86 5.47 -16.16 -8.43
N GLY A 87 5.93 -15.38 -7.44
CA GLY A 87 5.03 -14.51 -6.70
C GLY A 87 5.73 -13.57 -5.73
N GLY A 88 4.99 -12.57 -5.28
CA GLY A 88 5.46 -11.54 -4.38
C GLY A 88 4.44 -10.41 -4.20
N HIS A 89 4.88 -9.32 -3.58
CA HIS A 89 4.08 -8.09 -3.52
C HIS A 89 3.94 -7.49 -4.91
N LEU A 90 2.72 -7.15 -5.32
CA LEU A 90 2.42 -6.59 -6.63
C LEU A 90 2.91 -5.15 -6.71
N GLU A 91 3.68 -4.84 -7.76
CA GLU A 91 4.21 -3.50 -8.02
C GLU A 91 3.65 -2.94 -9.33
N LEU A 92 3.77 -1.62 -9.49
CA LEU A 92 3.52 -0.94 -10.76
C LEU A 92 4.47 -1.47 -11.84
N GLY A 93 4.01 -1.52 -13.08
CA GLY A 93 4.66 -2.19 -14.20
C GLY A 93 4.17 -3.62 -14.44
N THR A 94 3.00 -3.99 -13.90
CA THR A 94 2.37 -5.30 -14.12
C THR A 94 1.28 -5.17 -15.17
N ILE A 95 1.60 -5.56 -16.41
CA ILE A 95 0.88 -5.13 -17.61
C ILE A 95 0.07 -6.27 -18.22
N VAL A 96 -1.23 -6.05 -18.43
CA VAL A 96 -2.14 -6.98 -19.08
C VAL A 96 -1.74 -7.22 -20.54
N LEU A 97 -1.67 -8.49 -20.95
CA LEU A 97 -1.31 -8.85 -22.32
C LEU A 97 -2.52 -8.81 -23.25
N LYS A 98 -3.62 -9.48 -22.89
CA LYS A 98 -4.87 -9.48 -23.67
C LYS A 98 -6.02 -8.95 -22.84
N GLN A 99 -6.24 -9.57 -21.69
CA GLN A 99 -7.37 -9.30 -20.81
C GLN A 99 -7.08 -9.78 -19.40
N ALA A 100 -7.62 -9.07 -18.41
CA ALA A 100 -7.77 -9.58 -17.05
C ALA A 100 -9.12 -9.14 -16.46
N ASP A 101 -9.87 -10.08 -15.91
CA ASP A 101 -11.11 -9.83 -15.19
C ASP A 101 -10.87 -10.00 -13.70
N ILE A 102 -11.27 -9.01 -12.91
CA ILE A 102 -11.01 -8.96 -11.47
C ILE A 102 -12.33 -8.81 -10.75
N LEU A 103 -12.54 -9.64 -9.73
CA LEU A 103 -13.66 -9.52 -8.82
C LEU A 103 -13.19 -8.78 -7.56
N LEU A 104 -13.76 -7.60 -7.35
CA LEU A 104 -13.53 -6.78 -6.17
C LEU A 104 -14.77 -6.84 -5.29
N THR A 105 -14.59 -7.15 -4.01
CA THR A 105 -15.68 -7.15 -3.05
C THR A 105 -15.53 -6.01 -2.06
N SER A 106 -16.42 -5.04 -2.17
CA SER A 106 -16.45 -3.85 -1.32
C SER A 106 -17.15 -4.19 -0.01
N LEU A 107 -16.50 -3.80 1.08
CA LEU A 107 -17.05 -3.89 2.41
C LEU A 107 -17.92 -2.67 2.67
N ASP A 108 -19.10 -2.88 3.24
CA ASP A 108 -19.87 -1.76 3.73
C ASP A 108 -19.13 -1.22 4.94
N HIS A 109 -18.76 0.05 4.92
CA HIS A 109 -18.40 0.74 6.16
C HIS A 109 -19.64 0.67 7.05
N GLY A 110 -19.64 -0.26 8.02
CA GLY A 110 -20.65 -0.29 9.06
C GLY A 110 -20.78 1.12 9.63
N VAL A 111 -21.96 1.71 9.45
CA VAL A 111 -22.29 3.05 9.92
C VAL A 111 -22.10 3.06 11.44
N ASN A 112 -21.00 3.61 11.90
CA ASN A 112 -20.95 4.37 13.14
C ASN A 112 -20.83 5.85 12.77
N SER A 113 -21.82 6.33 12.02
CA SER A 113 -22.22 7.73 12.12
C SER A 113 -22.90 7.88 13.48
N SER A 114 -22.10 7.94 14.53
CA SER A 114 -22.53 8.58 15.76
C SER A 114 -22.61 10.06 15.43
N THR A 115 -23.84 10.55 15.31
CA THR A 115 -24.24 11.94 15.29
C THR A 115 -23.36 12.79 16.21
N ILE A 116 -22.41 13.55 15.66
CA ILE A 116 -21.81 14.69 16.37
C ILE A 116 -22.34 15.96 15.70
N LYS A 117 -23.42 16.49 16.28
CA LYS A 117 -23.70 17.93 16.23
C LYS A 117 -22.68 18.59 17.15
N GLY A 118 -21.81 19.44 16.63
CA GLY A 118 -20.92 20.25 17.47
C GLY A 118 -19.75 20.88 16.73
N GLU A 119 -19.72 22.20 16.79
CA GLU A 119 -18.76 23.16 16.24
C GLU A 119 -17.24 22.88 16.40
N LYS A 120 -16.49 23.43 15.43
CA LYS A 120 -15.14 24.06 15.49
C LYS A 120 -13.88 23.18 15.56
N ASN A 121 -13.12 23.26 14.45
CA ASN A 121 -11.66 23.40 14.34
C ASN A 121 -10.81 22.42 15.19
N THR A 122 -10.60 21.20 14.68
CA THR A 122 -9.61 20.26 15.21
C THR A 122 -8.64 19.87 14.11
N LYS A 123 -7.33 19.99 14.37
CA LYS A 123 -6.26 19.38 13.56
C LYS A 123 -6.63 17.92 13.31
N GLU A 124 -6.72 17.49 12.06
CA GLU A 124 -6.83 16.06 11.74
C GLU A 124 -5.57 15.35 12.26
N THR A 125 -5.74 14.55 13.32
CA THR A 125 -4.68 13.71 13.88
C THR A 125 -4.70 12.37 13.14
N PHE A 126 -3.57 12.01 12.53
CA PHE A 126 -3.41 10.71 11.90
C PHE A 126 -2.84 9.77 12.95
N ARG A 127 -3.47 8.61 13.15
CA ARG A 127 -2.99 7.58 14.08
C ARG A 127 -1.54 7.18 13.78
N LEU A 128 -1.13 7.20 12.51
CA LEU A 128 0.23 6.90 12.08
C LEU A 128 0.84 8.08 11.35
N GLU A 129 2.03 8.51 11.76
CA GLU A 129 2.81 9.52 11.05
C GLU A 129 4.23 9.04 10.81
N ILE A 130 4.80 9.42 9.67
CA ILE A 130 6.20 9.16 9.35
C ILE A 130 6.85 10.42 8.81
N ALA A 131 7.98 10.80 9.40
CA ALA A 131 8.87 11.80 8.85
C ALA A 131 10.01 11.11 8.09
N VAL A 132 10.30 11.61 6.89
CA VAL A 132 11.29 11.05 5.96
C VAL A 132 12.19 12.14 5.39
N ILE A 133 13.39 11.76 4.97
CA ILE A 133 14.29 12.62 4.21
C ILE A 133 14.46 12.08 2.78
N PRO A 134 14.74 12.93 1.78
CA PRO A 134 15.06 12.50 0.42
C PRO A 134 16.22 11.51 0.39
N ASP A 135 16.21 10.61 -0.60
CA ASP A 135 17.31 9.67 -0.90
C ASP A 135 17.76 8.77 0.28
N CYS A 136 16.88 8.53 1.27
CA CYS A 136 17.16 7.63 2.39
C CYS A 136 16.59 6.22 2.17
N PRO A 137 17.44 5.16 2.12
CA PRO A 137 16.98 3.78 1.96
C PRO A 137 16.02 3.32 3.06
N TRP A 138 16.27 3.70 4.32
CA TRP A 138 15.45 3.31 5.46
C TRP A 138 14.08 3.99 5.43
N SER A 139 14.01 5.26 5.01
CA SER A 139 12.76 5.97 4.82
C SER A 139 11.91 5.34 3.72
N ASN A 140 12.54 4.97 2.60
CA ASN A 140 11.86 4.26 1.51
C ASN A 140 11.31 2.90 1.96
N ARG A 141 12.08 2.13 2.74
CA ARG A 141 11.62 0.85 3.30
C ARG A 141 10.43 1.03 4.24
N ALA A 142 10.50 1.99 5.18
CA ALA A 142 9.40 2.27 6.10
C ALA A 142 8.14 2.72 5.35
N LEU A 143 8.27 3.64 4.38
CA LEU A 143 7.15 4.07 3.55
C LEU A 143 6.50 2.89 2.81
N ARG A 144 7.29 1.94 2.31
CA ARG A 144 6.74 0.76 1.63
C ARG A 144 5.92 -0.11 2.58
N MET A 145 6.40 -0.32 3.81
CA MET A 145 5.67 -1.07 4.83
C MET A 145 4.37 -0.35 5.22
N ILE A 146 4.41 0.96 5.40
CA ILE A 146 3.22 1.76 5.71
C ILE A 146 2.24 1.75 4.53
N LYS A 147 2.73 1.80 3.29
CA LYS A 147 1.92 1.62 2.07
C LYS A 147 1.31 0.22 1.95
N SER A 148 1.85 -0.81 2.58
CA SER A 148 1.14 -2.09 2.67
C SER A 148 0.12 -2.14 3.83
N SER A 149 0.07 -1.13 4.70
CA SER A 149 -0.88 -1.11 5.82
C SER A 149 -2.24 -0.53 5.40
N ASN A 150 -3.32 -1.05 5.98
CA ASN A 150 -4.68 -0.51 5.85
C ASN A 150 -4.94 0.68 6.81
N ILE A 151 -3.90 1.26 7.40
CA ILE A 151 -4.02 2.34 8.40
C ILE A 151 -3.85 3.67 7.68
N ALA A 152 -4.74 4.63 7.93
CA ALA A 152 -4.56 5.99 7.44
C ALA A 152 -3.32 6.63 8.08
N TYR A 153 -2.44 7.20 7.27
CA TYR A 153 -1.16 7.75 7.72
C TYR A 153 -0.85 9.11 7.10
N ARG A 154 0.02 9.88 7.77
CA ARG A 154 0.58 11.13 7.27
C ARG A 154 2.08 10.99 7.01
N VAL A 155 2.53 11.47 5.85
CA VAL A 155 3.96 11.59 5.53
C VAL A 155 4.39 13.05 5.68
N THR A 156 5.51 13.28 6.35
CA THR A 156 6.17 14.59 6.42
C THR A 156 7.56 14.48 5.79
N GLU A 157 7.74 15.13 4.65
CA GLU A 157 9.05 15.22 4.01
C GLU A 157 9.88 16.34 4.68
N VAL A 158 11.06 15.96 5.16
CA VAL A 158 12.03 16.85 5.79
C VAL A 158 13.10 17.20 4.76
N ASN A 159 13.09 18.43 4.29
CA ASN A 159 13.94 18.93 3.21
C ASN A 159 14.71 20.22 3.57
N SER A 160 14.62 20.65 4.82
CA SER A 160 15.23 21.88 5.32
C SER A 160 15.59 21.76 6.80
N ASP A 161 16.50 22.60 7.28
CA ASP A 161 16.86 22.66 8.69
C ASP A 161 15.67 22.99 9.60
N ASP A 162 14.73 23.80 9.13
CA ASP A 162 13.55 24.18 9.91
C ASP A 162 12.57 23.00 10.04
N SER A 163 12.34 22.25 8.94
CA SER A 163 11.53 21.02 9.00
C SER A 163 12.22 19.94 9.84
N PHE A 164 13.55 19.86 9.80
CA PHE A 164 14.33 18.96 10.64
C PHE A 164 14.17 19.30 12.12
N LYS A 165 14.35 20.57 12.51
CA LYS A 165 14.18 21.03 13.90
C LYS A 165 12.77 20.80 14.41
N LEU A 166 11.77 21.01 13.57
CA LEU A 166 10.38 20.77 13.93
C LEU A 166 10.14 19.29 14.27
N VAL A 167 10.60 18.37 13.41
CA VAL A 167 10.43 16.94 13.64
C VAL A 167 11.30 16.46 14.82
N GLN A 168 12.55 16.93 14.91
CA GLN A 168 13.46 16.64 16.01
C GLN A 168 12.90 17.13 17.36
N SER A 169 12.17 18.24 17.40
CA SER A 169 11.55 18.73 18.64
C SER A 169 10.50 17.76 19.20
N ARG A 170 9.89 16.93 18.34
CA ARG A 170 8.88 15.93 18.73
C ARG A 170 9.49 14.59 19.16
N SER A 171 10.59 14.18 18.55
CA SER A 171 11.20 12.85 18.78
C SER A 171 12.46 12.86 19.63
N GLY A 172 13.15 14.00 19.70
CA GLY A 172 14.53 14.09 20.20
C GLY A 172 15.57 13.44 19.28
N SER A 173 15.17 12.80 18.18
CA SER A 173 16.06 12.05 17.29
C SER A 173 16.54 12.88 16.09
N SER A 174 17.78 12.63 15.67
CA SER A 174 18.37 13.16 14.44
C SER A 174 18.38 12.15 13.29
N THR A 175 17.95 10.91 13.53
CA THR A 175 17.93 9.84 12.52
C THR A 175 16.58 9.75 11.83
N PHE A 176 16.55 9.20 10.60
CA PHE A 176 15.34 9.00 9.81
C PHE A 176 15.26 7.56 9.28
N PRO A 177 14.05 7.02 9.05
CA PRO A 177 12.73 7.65 9.27
C PRO A 177 12.41 7.84 10.76
N GLN A 178 11.49 8.73 11.08
CA GLN A 178 10.94 8.89 12.43
C GLN A 178 9.45 8.61 12.40
N ILE A 179 9.00 7.66 13.22
CA ILE A 179 7.63 7.15 13.15
C ILE A 179 6.92 7.50 14.44
N PHE A 180 5.68 7.95 14.30
CA PHE A 180 4.83 8.34 15.40
C PHE A 180 3.53 7.56 15.33
N ILE A 181 3.07 7.06 16.47
CA ILE A 181 1.76 6.42 16.63
C ILE A 181 1.01 7.17 17.71
N ASP A 182 -0.20 7.62 17.42
CA ASP A 182 -1.03 8.38 18.37
C ASP A 182 -0.26 9.59 18.96
N ASP A 183 0.45 10.32 18.10
CA ASP A 183 1.35 11.45 18.41
C ASP A 183 2.60 11.13 19.25
N GLU A 184 2.81 9.87 19.64
CA GLU A 184 4.00 9.42 20.38
C GLU A 184 5.10 8.93 19.43
N TYR A 185 6.35 9.33 19.68
CA TYR A 185 7.50 8.84 18.94
C TYR A 185 7.83 7.39 19.33
N ILE A 186 7.83 6.50 18.35
CA ILE A 186 8.07 5.06 18.59
C ILE A 186 9.44 4.56 18.13
N GLY A 187 10.16 5.35 17.32
CA GLY A 187 11.48 4.97 16.81
C GLY A 187 11.63 5.15 15.30
N GLY A 188 12.62 4.46 14.74
CA GLY A 188 12.90 4.44 13.31
C GLY A 188 12.37 3.19 12.62
N TYR A 189 13.05 2.78 11.54
CA TYR A 189 12.62 1.63 10.73
C TYR A 189 12.61 0.31 11.52
N GLU A 190 13.61 0.06 12.37
CA GLU A 190 13.75 -1.21 13.06
C GLU A 190 12.65 -1.42 14.10
N GLU A 191 12.39 -0.42 14.93
CA GLU A 191 11.34 -0.44 15.95
C GLU A 191 9.96 -0.60 15.29
N PHE A 192 9.72 0.13 14.19
CA PHE A 192 8.49 0.01 13.44
C PHE A 192 8.32 -1.38 12.82
N ASN A 193 9.38 -1.95 12.26
CA ASN A 193 9.35 -3.32 11.72
C ASN A 193 9.02 -4.35 12.81
N GLN A 194 9.52 -4.17 14.03
CA GLN A 194 9.17 -5.04 15.16
C GLN A 194 7.70 -4.90 15.55
N ILE A 195 7.16 -3.68 15.61
CA ILE A 195 5.76 -3.41 15.94
C ILE A 195 4.84 -4.06 14.89
N ILE A 196 5.11 -3.87 13.60
CA ILE A 196 4.34 -4.47 12.50
C ILE A 196 4.37 -6.00 12.59
N LYS A 197 5.54 -6.61 12.80
CA LYS A 197 5.67 -8.06 12.94
C LYS A 197 4.94 -8.62 14.16
N SER A 198 4.84 -7.84 15.24
CA SER A 198 4.13 -8.25 16.45
C SER A 198 2.60 -8.17 16.33
N GLY A 199 2.08 -7.58 15.25
CA GLY A 199 0.65 -7.35 15.07
C GLY A 199 0.07 -6.21 15.93
N LYS A 200 0.84 -5.58 16.82
CA LYS A 200 0.35 -4.56 17.77
C LYS A 200 -0.23 -3.29 17.13
N LEU A 201 0.00 -3.08 15.83
CA LEU A 201 -0.54 -1.94 15.10
C LEU A 201 -1.96 -2.19 14.55
N PHE A 202 -2.37 -3.47 14.44
CA PHE A 202 -3.58 -3.93 13.77
C PHE A 202 -4.55 -4.59 14.76
#